data_AF-A0A9P6BPF6-F1
#
_entry.id   AF-A0A9P6BPF6-F1
#
_cell.length_a   1.000
_cell.length_b   1.000
_cell.length_c   1.000
_cell.angle_alpha   90.00
_cell.angle_beta   90.00
_cell.angle_gamma   90.00
#
_symmetry.space_group_name_H-M   'P 1'
#
loop_
_entity.id
_entity.type
_entity.pdbx_description
1 polymer ?
#
loop_
_entity_poly.entity_id
_entity_poly.type
_entity_poly.pdbx_seq_one_letter_code
_entity_poly.pdbx_strand_id
1 'polypeptide(L)' 'MGGYLTTDPAVEKWVRMRETTARHFRWNNRNVRTVGILGLVIPAGIYYIASEYQDKLHWRAQKPQPKVAAVEEEDA' A
#
# COMPACT_ATOMS: atom_id res chain seq x y z
N MET A 1 -21.12 7.44 37.45
CA MET A 1 -20.17 6.56 38.18
C MET A 1 -19.76 5.47 37.22
N GLY A 2 -18.49 5.48 36.81
CA GLY A 2 -17.97 4.69 35.69
C GLY A 2 -18.21 3.19 35.85
N GLY A 3 -18.60 2.54 34.75
CA GLY A 3 -18.81 1.11 34.70
C GLY A 3 -17.56 0.36 35.14
N TYR A 4 -17.74 -0.61 36.02
CA TYR A 4 -16.69 -1.46 36.56
C TYR A 4 -15.98 -2.18 35.39
N LEU A 5 -14.74 -1.79 35.08
CA LEU A 5 -13.95 -2.45 34.06
C LEU A 5 -13.47 -3.78 34.65
N THR A 6 -14.07 -4.88 34.21
CA THR A 6 -13.61 -6.23 34.60
C THR A 6 -12.22 -6.44 34.01
N THR A 7 -11.21 -6.54 34.88
CA THR A 7 -9.84 -6.84 34.49
C THR A 7 -9.70 -8.33 34.23
N ASP A 8 -9.57 -8.71 32.96
CA ASP A 8 -9.26 -10.07 32.55
C ASP A 8 -7.72 -10.26 32.54
N PRO A 9 -7.16 -11.13 33.39
CA PRO A 9 -5.72 -11.36 33.46
C PRO A 9 -5.14 -11.91 32.14
N ALA A 10 -5.92 -12.57 31.30
CA ALA A 10 -5.45 -13.04 29.99
C ALA A 10 -5.24 -11.88 29.02
N VAL A 11 -6.18 -10.93 29.00
CA VAL A 11 -6.09 -9.72 28.16
C VAL A 11 -4.92 -8.85 28.59
N GLU A 12 -4.75 -8.62 29.89
CA GLU A 12 -3.63 -7.85 30.44
C GLU A 12 -2.27 -8.47 30.09
N LYS A 13 -2.14 -9.79 30.18
CA LYS A 13 -0.90 -10.50 29.78
C LYS A 13 -0.63 -10.35 28.29
N TRP A 14 -1.65 -10.46 27.44
CA TRP A 14 -1.50 -10.29 26.00
C TRP A 14 -1.06 -8.86 25.63
N VAL A 15 -1.70 -7.85 26.23
CA VAL A 15 -1.31 -6.44 26.07
C VAL A 15 0.14 -6.25 26.52
N ARG A 16 0.49 -6.74 27.71
CA ARG A 16 1.85 -6.64 28.26
C ARG A 16 2.91 -7.32 27.38
N MET A 17 2.59 -8.45 26.76
CA MET A 17 3.51 -9.11 25.81
C MET A 17 3.78 -8.20 24.61
N ARG A 18 2.76 -7.55 24.05
CA ARG A 18 2.92 -6.64 22.90
C ARG A 18 3.74 -5.42 23.27
N GLU A 19 3.44 -4.80 24.39
CA GLU A 19 4.14 -3.61 24.89
C GLU A 19 5.63 -3.89 25.17
N THR A 20 5.94 -5.11 25.64
CA THR A 20 7.32 -5.50 25.96
C THR A 20 8.06 -6.19 24.81
N THR A 21 7.46 -6.27 23.61
CA THR A 21 8.05 -6.96 22.44
C THR A 21 9.45 -6.46 22.12
N ALA A 22 9.67 -5.13 22.15
CA ALA A 22 10.96 -4.54 21.80
C ALA A 22 12.10 -4.99 22.73
N ARG A 23 11.81 -5.24 24.02
CA ARG A 23 12.81 -5.68 25.00
C ARG A 23 13.30 -7.11 24.75
N HIS A 24 12.46 -7.94 24.13
CA HIS A 24 12.74 -9.35 23.86
C HIS A 24 13.14 -9.61 22.41
N PHE A 25 13.26 -8.55 21.61
CA PHE A 25 13.64 -8.66 20.21
C PHE A 25 15.11 -9.09 20.08
N ARG A 26 15.38 -9.99 19.13
CA ARG A 26 16.73 -10.44 18.81
C ARG A 26 16.95 -10.43 17.30
N TRP A 27 18.12 -9.99 16.88
CA TRP A 27 18.58 -10.12 15.51
C TRP A 27 18.97 -11.56 15.25
N ASN A 28 18.11 -12.27 14.51
CA ASN A 28 18.38 -13.58 13.97
C ASN A 28 18.16 -13.53 12.46
N ASN A 29 18.64 -14.55 11.74
CA ASN A 29 18.58 -14.56 10.28
C ASN A 29 17.15 -14.38 9.74
N ARG A 30 16.14 -14.90 10.46
CA ARG A 30 14.73 -14.74 10.08
C ARG A 30 14.27 -13.29 10.22
N ASN A 31 14.51 -12.66 11.37
CA ASN A 31 14.10 -11.30 11.68
C ASN A 31 14.83 -10.28 10.80
N VAL A 32 16.14 -10.46 10.58
CA VAL A 32 16.93 -9.63 9.66
C VAL A 32 16.35 -9.72 8.25
N ARG A 33 16.04 -10.94 7.76
CA ARG A 33 15.40 -11.12 6.45
C ARG A 33 14.04 -10.43 6.37
N THR A 34 13.20 -10.58 7.39
CA THR A 34 11.87 -9.94 7.43
C THR A 34 11.98 -8.42 7.43
N VAL A 35 12.86 -7.85 8.26
CA VAL A 35 13.09 -6.39 8.31
C VAL A 35 13.67 -5.89 6.99
N GLY A 36 14.62 -6.59 6.38
CA GLY A 36 15.18 -6.20 5.09
C GLY A 36 14.15 -6.23 3.96
N ILE A 37 13.34 -7.29 3.88
CA ILE A 37 12.32 -7.41 2.84
C ILE A 37 11.21 -6.36 3.04
N LEU A 38 10.60 -6.32 4.22
CA LEU A 38 9.44 -5.45 4.46
C LEU A 38 9.82 -3.98 4.64
N GLY A 39 10.98 -3.71 5.24
CA GLY A 39 11.42 -2.36 5.56
C GLY A 39 12.20 -1.67 4.44
N LEU A 40 12.78 -2.43 3.50
CA LEU A 40 13.63 -1.85 2.45
C LEU A 40 13.28 -2.35 1.05
N VAL A 41 13.26 -3.67 0.82
CA VAL A 41 13.05 -4.21 -0.54
C VAL A 41 11.68 -3.83 -1.11
N ILE A 42 10.61 -4.03 -0.34
CA ILE A 42 9.25 -3.72 -0.80
C ILE A 42 9.06 -2.21 -1.03
N PRO A 43 9.38 -1.32 -0.06
CA PRO A 43 9.25 0.12 -0.29
C PRO A 43 10.09 0.64 -1.46
N ALA A 44 11.33 0.16 -1.59
CA ALA A 44 12.20 0.55 -2.70
C ALA A 44 11.66 0.07 -4.05
N GLY A 45 11.15 -1.17 -4.11
CA GLY A 45 10.51 -1.70 -5.32
C GLY A 45 9.27 -0.92 -5.72
N ILE A 46 8.41 -0.57 -4.75
CA ILE A 46 7.23 0.27 -4.99
C ILE A 46 7.65 1.64 -5.51
N TYR A 47 8.63 2.29 -4.86
CA TYR A 47 9.12 3.60 -5.27
C TYR A 47 9.71 3.58 -6.68
N TYR A 48 10.52 2.56 -6.99
CA TYR A 48 11.12 2.40 -8.31
C TYR A 48 10.05 2.27 -9.40
N ILE A 49 9.07 1.38 -9.20
CA ILE A 49 7.96 1.22 -10.15
C ILE A 49 7.18 2.53 -10.26
N ALA A 50 6.85 3.19 -9.15
CA ALA A 50 6.15 4.47 -9.19
C ALA A 50 6.92 5.51 -10.03
N SER A 51 8.22 5.68 -9.77
CA SER A 51 9.06 6.63 -10.51
C SER A 51 9.14 6.36 -12.02
N GLU A 52 9.11 5.09 -12.41
CA GLU A 52 9.22 4.70 -13.82
C GLU A 52 7.91 4.90 -14.59
N TYR A 53 6.76 4.76 -13.92
CA TYR A 53 5.44 4.72 -14.55
C TYR A 53 4.53 5.92 -14.27
N GLN A 54 4.94 6.86 -13.40
CA GLN A 54 4.13 7.99 -12.96
C GLN A 54 3.55 8.83 -14.11
N ASP A 55 4.30 9.01 -15.20
CA ASP A 55 3.88 9.84 -16.34
C ASP A 55 3.66 9.06 -17.64
N LYS A 56 3.93 7.74 -17.64
CA LYS A 56 3.84 6.93 -18.87
C LYS A 56 2.44 6.42 -19.13
N LEU A 57 1.67 6.25 -18.07
CA LEU A 57 0.36 5.66 -18.16
C LEU A 57 -0.67 6.79 -18.12
N HIS A 58 -1.18 7.13 -19.29
CA HIS A 58 -2.31 8.04 -19.44
C HIS A 58 -3.57 7.21 -19.65
N TRP A 59 -4.38 7.04 -18.60
CA TRP A 59 -5.72 6.48 -18.73
C TRP A 59 -6.67 7.55 -19.30
N ARG A 60 -6.46 7.92 -20.55
CA ARG A 60 -7.40 8.75 -21.30
C ARG A 60 -8.26 7.83 -22.14
N ALA A 61 -9.59 7.96 -22.02
CA ALA A 61 -10.50 7.36 -22.98
C ALA A 61 -10.18 7.93 -24.36
N GLN A 62 -9.88 7.06 -25.32
CA GLN A 62 -9.66 7.47 -26.70
C GLN A 62 -10.96 8.09 -27.21
N LYS A 63 -10.95 9.37 -27.58
CA LYS A 63 -12.15 10.02 -28.11
C LYS A 63 -12.56 9.26 -29.38
N PRO A 64 -13.82 8.85 -29.54
CA PRO A 64 -14.26 8.23 -30.78
C PRO A 64 -14.04 9.25 -31.91
N GLN A 65 -13.26 8.87 -32.91
CA GLN A 65 -13.06 9.68 -34.11
C GLN A 65 -14.40 9.78 -34.85
N PRO A 66 -14.91 10.98 -35.17
CA PRO A 66 -16.13 11.10 -35.95
C PRO A 66 -15.88 10.57 -37.37
N LYS A 67 -16.61 9.54 -37.77
CA LYS A 67 -16.48 8.89 -39.10
C LYS A 67 -17.12 9.68 -40.25
N VAL A 68 -17.59 10.90 -40.01
CA VAL A 68 -18.54 11.60 -40.91
C VAL A 68 -18.06 12.95 -41.45
N ALA A 69 -16.86 13.41 -41.10
CA ALA A 69 -16.36 14.72 -41.58
C ALA A 69 -15.89 14.75 -43.05
N ALA A 70 -16.29 13.80 -43.90
CA ALA A 70 -15.76 13.66 -45.25
C ALA A 70 -16.82 13.68 -46.37
N VAL A 71 -18.11 13.94 -46.09
CA VAL A 71 -19.18 13.78 -47.11
C VAL A 71 -20.17 14.96 -47.21
N GLU A 72 -19.97 16.11 -46.53
CA GLU A 72 -20.92 17.24 -46.65
C GLU A 72 -20.24 18.59 -46.93
N GLU A 73 -19.44 18.70 -48.01
CA GLU A 73 -19.13 20.03 -48.61
C GLU A 73 -19.09 20.04 -50.16
N GLU A 74 -19.36 18.94 -50.88
CA GLU A 74 -19.22 18.91 -52.35
C GLU A 74 -20.52 18.82 -53.17
N ASP A 75 -21.71 18.76 -52.57
CA ASP A 75 -22.97 18.65 -53.33
C ASP A 75 -24.14 19.44 -52.68
N ALA A 76 -24.19 20.77 -52.86
CA ALA A 76 -25.42 21.57 -52.71
C ALA A 76 -25.36 22.87 -53.55
#